data_AF-A0A942ZW13-F1
#
_entry.id   AF-A0A942ZW13-F1
#
_cell.length_a   1.000
_cell.length_b   1.000
_cell.length_c   1.000
_cell.angle_alpha   90.00
_cell.angle_beta   90.00
_cell.angle_gamma   90.00
#
_symmetry.space_group_name_H-M   'P 1'
#
loop_
_entity.id
_entity.type
_entity.pdbx_description
1 polymer ?
#
loop_
_entity_poly.entity_id
_entity_poly.type
_entity_poly.pdbx_seq_one_letter_code
_entity_poly.pdbx_strand_id
1 'polypeptide(L)'
;MAFDIWKFLWYFMLASFCGWLSEVAYNAIVHKKFKNPGMLNGPYCPQYGLMIALPWAALTAVHLERGAVATLFACLLSSFLVELLFAWVLNRTAKIRLRDYSAFKWNLKGYICVPLALLRGVIFTPILMFVLPILSLLLNYVNRTIGWIILGVFLGLLLLDIVVTVITVAKLSHQFKSLAELGERVREARDALGSAVTEKAIDAAEAIDELDLDDKLLKAQESAEESYTALLNKSNFFKRRFLSASPDMTSAQYEKELDAYRITTAERKKRQAEREARNLYEYEATFANPEDRPFAFGMNLTKLFWIFLIGCVVGFILEECWAFFIAHTIELRVGLVYGPFQPIYGGGAAIITLCLYRLYRQNSAVIFIASGFIGAAFEYLCSLGQELVFGTVSWDYSDTPFNIDGRTNLMFGLIWGTLGLIWLKSLYPAISRWIEKIPKRIGGMLTIVLAAFMIFDAFISCAALIRADERSRGVPATSSFQYFLDKHLDDSYLALVYPNMQKVNEDGTKSEPLKDMDFSGTAQDLQNNG
;
A
#
# COMPACT_ATOMS: atom_id res chain seq x y z
N MET A 1 56.93 14.93 39.76
CA MET A 1 55.63 15.25 40.42
C MET A 1 54.85 13.94 40.52
N ALA A 2 54.43 13.53 41.70
CA ALA A 2 53.65 12.29 41.88
C ALA A 2 52.23 12.45 41.31
N PHE A 3 51.60 11.34 40.92
CA PHE A 3 50.20 11.32 40.51
C PHE A 3 49.31 11.87 41.63
N ASP A 4 48.43 12.81 41.28
CA ASP A 4 47.50 13.44 42.22
C ASP A 4 46.08 13.34 41.67
N ILE A 5 45.25 12.53 42.35
CA ILE A 5 43.85 12.30 42.01
C ILE A 5 43.05 13.61 41.96
N TRP A 6 43.41 14.59 42.80
CA TRP A 6 42.79 15.92 42.80
C TRP A 6 42.94 16.60 41.44
N LYS A 7 44.16 16.65 40.92
CA LYS A 7 44.46 17.28 39.64
C LYS A 7 43.84 16.51 38.48
N PHE A 8 43.89 15.17 38.54
CA PHE A 8 43.27 14.31 37.55
C PHE A 8 41.78 14.64 37.35
N LEU A 9 41.02 14.67 38.45
CA LEU A 9 39.57 14.89 38.39
C LEU A 9 39.23 16.31 37.92
N TRP A 10 40.00 17.32 38.33
CA TRP A 10 39.82 18.69 37.84
C TRP A 10 40.12 18.81 36.35
N TYR A 11 41.20 18.20 35.86
CA TYR A 11 41.50 18.20 34.42
C TYR A 11 40.41 17.47 33.64
N PHE A 12 39.94 16.32 34.13
CA PHE A 12 38.85 15.58 33.52
C PHE A 12 37.58 16.44 33.41
N MET A 13 37.15 17.09 34.50
CA MET A 13 35.93 17.89 34.50
C MET A 13 36.04 19.13 33.61
N LEU A 14 37.13 19.88 33.71
CA LEU A 14 37.33 21.09 32.93
C LEU A 14 37.49 20.78 31.43
N ALA A 15 38.25 19.74 31.08
CA ALA A 15 38.37 19.30 29.70
C ALA A 15 37.03 18.78 29.15
N SER A 16 36.21 18.11 29.97
CA SER A 16 34.86 17.69 29.56
C SER A 16 33.95 18.88 29.24
N PHE A 17 34.00 19.94 30.05
CA PHE A 17 33.25 21.18 29.83
C PHE A 17 33.77 21.96 28.61
N CYS A 18 35.08 22.13 28.48
CA CYS A 18 35.69 22.81 27.33
C CYS A 18 35.45 22.07 26.01
N GLY A 19 35.47 20.74 26.03
CA GLY A 19 35.13 19.92 24.88
C GLY A 19 33.68 20.09 24.46
N TRP A 20 32.75 20.15 25.43
CA TRP A 20 31.35 20.49 25.17
C TRP A 20 31.21 21.88 24.55
N LEU A 21 31.84 22.90 25.13
CA LEU A 21 31.80 24.27 24.62
C LEU A 21 32.31 24.37 23.18
N SER A 22 33.39 23.64 22.88
CA SER A 22 34.00 23.59 21.55
C SER A 22 33.05 22.97 20.52
N GLU A 23 32.34 21.90 20.88
CA GLU A 23 31.34 21.28 19.99
C GLU A 23 30.07 22.14 19.83
N VAL A 24 29.63 22.86 20.88
CA VAL A 24 28.53 23.83 20.76
C VAL A 24 28.92 24.94 19.80
N ALA A 25 30.13 25.49 19.94
CA ALA A 25 30.64 26.54 19.07
C ALA A 25 30.76 26.04 17.62
N TYR A 26 31.29 24.84 17.40
CA TYR A 26 31.34 24.20 16.09
C TYR A 26 29.95 24.09 15.45
N ASN A 27 28.95 23.57 16.19
CA ASN A 27 27.58 23.44 15.71
C ASN A 27 26.92 24.79 15.42
N ALA A 28 27.19 25.80 16.26
CA ALA A 28 26.67 27.15 16.08
C ALA A 28 27.27 27.84 14.83
N ILE A 29 28.56 27.63 14.54
CA ILE A 29 29.26 28.26 13.42
C ILE A 29 28.96 27.52 12.11
N VAL A 30 29.12 26.20 12.08
CA VAL A 30 29.04 25.39 10.86
C VAL A 30 27.60 25.09 10.48
N HIS A 31 26.79 24.67 11.46
CA HIS A 31 25.41 24.26 11.21
C HIS A 31 24.38 25.35 11.51
N LYS A 32 24.82 26.54 11.96
CA LYS A 32 23.97 27.69 12.33
C LYS A 32 22.87 27.34 13.33
N LYS A 33 23.11 26.34 14.19
CA LYS A 33 22.14 25.85 15.18
C LYS A 33 22.81 25.71 16.53
N PHE A 34 22.22 26.32 17.55
CA PHE A 34 22.61 26.10 18.93
C PHE A 34 22.08 24.73 19.38
N LYS A 35 22.96 23.73 19.42
CA LYS A 35 22.62 22.37 19.82
C LYS A 35 23.56 21.92 20.91
N ASN A 36 23.01 21.27 21.93
CA ASN A 36 23.81 20.62 22.96
C ASN A 36 24.45 19.35 22.37
N PRO A 37 25.79 19.30 22.20
CA PRO A 37 26.48 18.19 21.58
C PRO A 37 26.67 16.99 22.52
N GLY A 38 26.86 15.83 21.92
CA GLY A 38 27.14 14.59 22.63
C GLY A 38 25.90 13.91 23.22
N MET A 39 26.15 12.80 23.90
CA MET A 39 25.09 11.90 24.39
C MET A 39 24.42 12.38 25.69
N LEU A 40 25.13 13.11 26.56
CA LEU A 40 24.69 13.50 27.91
C LEU A 40 23.98 14.85 27.93
N ASN A 41 23.01 15.05 28.83
CA ASN A 41 22.13 16.22 28.92
C ASN A 41 22.81 17.48 29.47
N GLY A 42 23.80 17.33 30.33
CA GLY A 42 24.55 18.42 30.92
C GLY A 42 25.64 19.00 30.01
N PRO A 43 26.29 20.08 30.44
CA PRO A 43 27.30 20.79 29.66
C PRO A 43 28.66 20.11 29.73
N TYR A 44 28.74 18.82 29.41
CA TYR A 44 29.97 18.06 29.49
C TYR A 44 30.04 16.97 28.43
N CYS A 45 31.24 16.77 27.90
CA CYS A 45 31.57 15.69 26.98
C CYS A 45 32.71 14.86 27.61
N PRO A 46 32.40 13.82 28.40
CA PRO A 46 33.39 13.02 29.14
C PRO A 46 34.50 12.42 28.28
N GLN A 47 34.21 12.18 27.00
CA GLN A 47 35.20 11.73 26.02
C GLN A 47 36.43 12.66 25.98
N TYR A 48 36.24 13.98 25.91
CA TYR A 48 37.35 14.94 25.90
C TYR A 48 38.07 15.02 27.25
N GLY A 49 37.30 14.86 28.34
CA GLY A 49 37.86 14.74 29.68
C GLY A 49 38.88 13.61 29.76
N LEU A 50 38.50 12.41 29.30
CA LEU A 50 39.38 11.24 29.30
C LEU A 50 40.54 11.40 28.32
N MET A 51 40.30 11.98 27.14
CA MET A 51 41.33 12.22 26.12
C MET A 51 42.46 13.16 26.60
N ILE A 52 42.20 14.00 27.61
CA ILE A 52 43.19 14.94 28.18
C ILE A 52 43.74 14.44 29.52
N ALA A 53 42.89 13.90 30.40
CA ALA A 53 43.30 13.47 31.74
C ALA A 53 44.13 12.17 31.73
N LEU A 54 43.81 11.22 30.84
CA LEU A 54 44.53 9.94 30.76
C LEU A 54 45.99 10.09 30.27
N PRO A 55 46.29 10.83 29.19
CA PRO A 55 47.69 11.04 28.80
C PRO A 55 48.48 11.78 29.88
N TRP A 56 47.88 12.77 30.56
CA TRP A 56 48.54 13.45 31.67
C TRP A 56 48.88 12.48 32.81
N ALA A 57 47.93 11.64 33.21
CA ALA A 57 48.13 10.63 34.26
C ALA A 57 49.22 9.63 33.86
N ALA A 58 49.17 9.11 32.64
CA ALA A 58 50.13 8.15 32.11
C ALA A 58 51.55 8.72 32.07
N LEU A 59 51.73 9.93 31.54
CA LEU A 59 53.04 10.59 31.48
C LEU A 59 53.59 10.91 32.88
N THR A 60 52.71 11.23 33.83
CA THR A 60 53.10 11.50 35.23
C THR A 60 53.52 10.21 35.96
N ALA A 61 52.83 9.09 35.70
CA ALA A 61 53.12 7.80 36.32
C ALA A 61 54.41 7.15 35.80
N VAL A 62 54.76 7.36 34.52
CA VAL A 62 55.95 6.75 33.89
C VAL A 62 57.22 7.60 34.14
N HIS A 63 57.11 8.75 34.80
CA HIS A 63 58.22 9.70 35.01
C HIS A 63 58.94 10.12 33.72
N LEU A 64 58.29 9.98 32.57
CA LEU A 64 58.87 10.32 31.28
C LEU A 64 59.00 11.84 31.20
N GLU A 65 60.18 12.34 30.79
CA GLU A 65 60.34 13.77 30.52
C GLU A 65 59.27 14.21 29.50
N ARG A 66 58.65 15.37 29.75
CA ARG A 66 57.56 15.92 28.92
C ARG A 66 58.08 16.45 27.58
N GLY A 67 58.80 15.62 26.84
CA GLY A 67 59.15 15.88 25.45
C GLY A 67 57.86 15.97 24.62
N ALA A 68 57.82 16.94 23.70
CA ALA A 68 56.66 17.17 22.83
C ALA A 68 56.23 15.90 22.07
N VAL A 69 57.20 15.07 21.66
CA VAL A 69 56.96 13.81 20.95
C VAL A 69 56.25 12.79 21.84
N ALA A 70 56.70 12.60 23.08
CA ALA A 70 56.07 11.67 24.01
C ALA A 70 54.64 12.10 24.37
N THR A 71 54.42 13.41 24.54
CA THR A 71 53.08 13.95 24.81
C THR A 71 52.16 13.78 23.61
N LEU A 72 52.67 14.00 22.39
CA LEU A 72 51.93 13.74 21.17
C LEU A 72 51.48 12.28 21.08
N PHE A 73 52.39 11.31 21.24
CA PHE A 73 52.03 9.89 21.21
C PHE A 73 51.00 9.52 22.28
N ALA A 74 51.13 10.05 23.49
CA ALA A 74 50.16 9.79 24.57
C ALA A 74 48.77 10.36 24.25
N CYS A 75 48.69 11.58 23.71
CA CYS A 75 47.44 12.21 23.27
C CYS A 75 46.79 11.47 22.10
N LEU A 76 47.59 11.02 21.13
CA LEU A 76 47.15 10.23 19.99
C LEU A 76 46.54 8.91 20.44
N LEU A 77 47.28 8.17 21.26
CA LEU A 77 46.86 6.87 21.76
C LEU A 77 45.58 6.99 22.59
N SER A 78 45.50 7.97 23.49
CA SER A 78 44.29 8.21 24.29
C SER A 78 43.10 8.59 23.43
N SER A 79 43.27 9.50 22.45
CA SER A 79 42.20 9.87 21.51
C SER A 79 41.68 8.67 20.74
N PHE A 80 42.58 7.77 20.34
CA PHE A 80 42.22 6.55 19.63
C PHE A 80 41.45 5.56 20.52
N LEU A 81 41.99 5.25 21.71
CA LEU A 81 41.42 4.27 22.61
C LEU A 81 40.08 4.72 23.20
N VAL A 82 39.95 6.00 23.59
CA VAL A 82 38.72 6.53 24.16
C VAL A 82 37.59 6.51 23.13
N GLU A 83 37.82 6.97 21.90
CA GLU A 83 36.80 6.93 20.85
C GLU A 83 36.39 5.48 20.53
N LEU A 84 37.35 4.56 20.42
CA LEU A 84 37.08 3.14 20.17
C LEU A 84 36.26 2.50 21.29
N LEU A 85 36.60 2.81 22.55
CA LEU A 85 35.86 2.31 23.71
C LEU A 85 34.42 2.83 23.73
N PHE A 86 34.22 4.13 23.53
CA PHE A 86 32.87 4.72 23.47
C PHE A 86 32.05 4.12 22.33
N ALA A 87 32.64 3.99 21.13
CA ALA A 87 32.00 3.36 19.99
C ALA A 87 31.62 1.89 20.25
N TRP A 88 32.53 1.12 20.87
CA TRP A 88 32.30 -0.28 21.19
C TRP A 88 31.19 -0.46 22.23
N VAL A 89 31.22 0.31 23.32
CA VAL A 89 30.20 0.26 24.39
C VAL A 89 28.82 0.54 23.79
N LEU A 90 28.68 1.63 23.02
CA LEU A 90 27.40 2.03 22.43
C LEU A 90 26.86 1.02 21.42
N ASN A 91 27.74 0.47 20.58
CA ASN A 91 27.35 -0.55 19.62
C ASN A 91 26.92 -1.86 20.31
N ARG A 92 27.53 -2.21 21.45
CA ARG A 92 27.21 -3.45 22.17
C ARG A 92 25.93 -3.33 23.00
N THR A 93 25.72 -2.20 23.67
CA THR A 93 24.59 -2.01 24.60
C THR A 93 23.33 -1.49 23.91
N ALA A 94 23.48 -0.57 22.96
CA ALA A 94 22.35 0.15 22.36
C ALA A 94 22.18 -0.08 20.86
N LYS A 95 23.15 -0.72 20.18
CA LYS A 95 23.19 -0.88 18.70
C LYS A 95 23.09 0.45 17.96
N ILE A 96 23.47 1.54 18.62
CA ILE A 96 23.44 2.91 18.11
C ILE A 96 24.85 3.33 17.71
N ARG A 97 24.95 4.05 16.60
CA ARG A 97 26.16 4.72 16.15
C ARG A 97 25.94 6.24 16.24
N LEU A 98 26.80 6.95 16.99
CA LEU A 98 26.69 8.41 17.16
C LEU A 98 27.44 9.20 16.07
N ARG A 99 28.52 8.63 15.52
CA ARG A 99 29.34 9.22 14.46
C ARG A 99 29.76 8.15 13.47
N ASP A 100 29.75 8.49 12.18
CA ASP A 100 30.19 7.60 11.11
C ASP A 100 31.38 8.21 10.37
N TYR A 101 32.53 7.54 10.45
CA TYR A 101 33.76 7.92 9.77
C TYR A 101 34.05 7.07 8.53
N SER A 102 33.08 6.30 8.02
CA SER A 102 33.26 5.38 6.87
C SER A 102 33.73 6.10 5.60
N ALA A 103 33.35 7.38 5.44
CA ALA A 103 33.77 8.20 4.31
C ALA A 103 35.26 8.62 4.34
N PHE A 104 35.94 8.50 5.49
CA PHE A 104 37.34 8.90 5.64
C PHE A 104 38.30 7.75 5.33
N LYS A 105 39.42 8.06 4.67
CA LYS A 105 40.50 7.09 4.42
C LYS A 105 41.14 6.63 5.74
N TRP A 106 41.54 5.35 5.79
CA TRP A 106 42.08 4.68 6.99
C TRP A 106 41.13 4.75 8.21
N ASN A 107 39.86 4.44 7.96
CA ASN A 107 38.90 4.20 9.03
C ASN A 107 38.90 2.73 9.48
N LEU A 108 38.62 2.48 10.76
CA LEU A 108 38.45 1.14 11.32
C LEU A 108 36.94 0.87 11.48
N LYS A 109 36.36 0.14 10.51
CA LYS A 109 34.92 -0.21 10.47
C LYS A 109 33.98 1.01 10.62
N GLY A 110 34.43 2.19 10.21
CA GLY A 110 33.70 3.46 10.36
C GLY A 110 33.65 4.03 11.79
N TYR A 111 34.21 3.37 12.80
CA TYR A 111 34.13 3.83 14.20
C TYR A 111 35.20 4.88 14.58
N ILE A 112 36.36 4.80 13.94
CA ILE A 112 37.46 5.75 14.14
C ILE A 112 38.23 5.91 12.84
N CYS A 113 38.82 7.08 12.61
CA CYS A 113 39.75 7.30 11.51
C CYS A 113 41.10 7.86 12.01
N VAL A 114 42.18 7.37 11.40
CA VAL A 114 43.56 7.76 11.75
C VAL A 114 43.79 9.28 11.58
N PRO A 115 43.32 9.96 10.50
CA PRO A 115 43.54 11.39 10.34
C PRO A 115 42.94 12.26 11.45
N LEU A 116 41.76 11.89 11.96
CA LEU A 116 41.11 12.65 13.04
C LEU A 116 41.80 12.41 14.39
N ALA A 117 42.24 11.17 14.65
CA ALA A 117 43.05 10.87 15.82
C ALA A 117 44.36 11.66 15.79
N LEU A 118 45.02 11.75 14.63
CA LEU A 118 46.21 12.57 14.40
C LEU A 118 45.97 14.05 14.70
N LEU A 119 44.91 14.62 14.12
CA LEU A 119 44.52 16.01 14.35
C LEU A 119 44.30 16.30 15.85
N ARG A 120 43.55 15.43 16.54
CA ARG A 120 43.31 15.58 17.99
C ARG A 120 44.59 15.48 18.80
N GLY A 121 45.49 14.55 18.46
CA GLY A 121 46.80 14.46 19.12
C GLY A 121 47.59 15.76 19.01
N VAL A 122 47.65 16.35 17.81
CA VAL A 122 48.34 17.63 17.59
C VAL A 122 47.69 18.77 18.38
N ILE A 123 46.36 18.83 18.43
CA ILE A 123 45.62 19.86 19.18
C ILE A 123 45.76 19.70 20.70
N PHE A 124 45.72 18.48 21.23
CA PHE A 124 45.77 18.23 22.68
C PHE A 124 47.19 18.35 23.25
N THR A 125 48.23 18.11 22.45
CA THR A 125 49.63 18.25 22.88
C THR A 125 49.96 19.62 23.50
N PRO A 126 49.70 20.77 22.86
CA PRO A 126 49.94 22.08 23.47
C PRO A 126 49.03 22.34 24.68
N ILE A 127 47.82 21.77 24.73
CA ILE A 127 46.96 21.88 25.91
C ILE A 127 47.64 21.22 27.13
N LEU A 128 48.18 20.01 26.95
CA LEU A 128 48.89 19.31 28.02
C LEU A 128 50.21 19.99 28.42
N MET A 129 50.93 20.54 27.45
CA MET A 129 52.24 21.16 27.69
C MET A 129 52.16 22.57 28.28
N PHE A 130 51.16 23.36 27.91
CA PHE A 130 51.08 24.77 28.29
C PHE A 130 49.88 25.09 29.17
N VAL A 131 48.69 24.58 28.84
CA VAL A 131 47.45 24.91 29.55
C VAL A 131 47.36 24.18 30.89
N LEU A 132 47.65 22.87 30.94
CA LEU A 132 47.55 22.12 32.18
C LEU A 132 48.53 22.58 33.27
N PRO A 133 49.79 22.97 32.99
CA PRO A 133 50.67 23.55 34.00
C PRO A 133 50.11 24.85 34.59
N ILE A 134 49.58 25.75 33.76
CA ILE A 134 48.94 26.99 34.22
C ILE A 134 47.73 26.65 35.10
N LEU A 135 46.89 25.72 34.67
CA LEU A 135 45.74 25.26 35.45
C LEU A 135 46.18 24.63 36.79
N SER A 136 47.31 23.90 36.81
CA SER A 136 47.88 23.33 38.03
C SER A 136 48.24 24.40 39.04
N LEU A 137 48.82 25.52 38.57
CA LEU A 137 49.16 26.66 39.42
C LEU A 137 47.89 27.30 39.98
N LEU A 138 46.88 27.52 39.15
CA LEU A 138 45.60 28.07 39.57
C LEU A 138 44.89 27.19 40.60
N LEU A 139 44.93 25.86 40.42
CA LEU A 139 44.32 24.91 41.36
C LEU A 139 44.98 24.91 42.74
N ASN A 140 46.24 25.35 42.87
CA ASN A 140 46.90 25.46 44.17
C ASN A 140 46.34 26.63 45.01
N TYR A 141 45.72 27.63 44.39
CA TYR A 141 45.05 28.74 45.09
C TYR A 141 43.63 28.38 45.54
N VAL A 142 43.08 27.26 45.06
CA VAL A 142 41.75 26.80 45.44
C VAL A 142 41.82 26.09 46.79
N ASN A 143 40.98 26.48 47.75
CA ASN A 143 40.86 25.79 49.02
C ASN A 143 40.46 24.31 48.77
N ARG A 144 41.28 23.39 49.29
CA ARG A 144 41.17 21.95 48.99
C ARG A 144 39.83 21.35 49.43
N THR A 145 39.30 21.75 50.58
CA THR A 145 38.02 21.26 51.08
C THR A 145 36.87 21.74 50.21
N ILE A 146 36.85 23.05 49.90
CA ILE A 146 35.81 23.66 49.05
C ILE A 146 35.83 23.04 47.66
N GLY A 147 37.01 22.88 47.05
CA GLY A 147 37.07 22.31 45.71
C GLY A 147 36.73 20.82 45.67
N TRP A 148 36.93 20.04 46.74
CA TRP A 148 36.43 18.64 46.79
C TRP A 148 34.91 18.58 46.83
N ILE A 149 34.26 19.51 47.55
CA ILE A 149 32.80 19.64 47.57
C ILE A 149 32.31 20.00 46.17
N ILE A 150 32.89 21.02 45.54
CA ILE A 150 32.52 21.44 44.17
C ILE A 150 32.68 20.29 43.19
N LEU A 151 33.82 19.61 43.22
CA LEU A 151 34.14 18.50 42.34
C LEU A 151 33.19 17.30 42.56
N GLY A 152 32.86 16.99 43.81
CA GLY A 152 31.89 15.97 44.17
C GLY A 152 30.49 16.26 43.63
N VAL A 153 30.03 17.52 43.72
CA VAL A 153 28.74 17.95 43.14
C VAL A 153 28.74 17.78 41.63
N PHE A 154 29.77 18.27 40.93
CA PHE A 154 29.84 18.17 39.47
C PHE A 154 29.96 16.73 38.97
N LEU A 155 30.75 15.89 39.64
CA LEU A 155 30.86 14.45 39.31
C LEU A 155 29.55 13.71 39.60
N GLY A 156 28.87 14.05 40.70
CA GLY A 156 27.56 13.49 41.03
C GLY A 156 26.50 13.83 39.96
N LEU A 157 26.47 15.08 39.50
CA LEU A 157 25.59 15.50 38.41
C LEU A 157 25.91 14.78 37.10
N LEU A 158 27.19 14.63 36.76
CA LEU A 158 27.63 13.86 35.60
C LEU A 158 27.17 12.40 35.67
N LEU A 159 27.33 11.76 36.82
CA LEU A 159 26.94 10.36 37.01
C LEU A 159 25.43 10.17 36.90
N LEU A 160 24.64 11.07 37.51
CA LEU A 160 23.18 11.05 37.41
C LEU A 160 22.73 11.19 35.95
N ASP A 161 23.36 12.07 35.19
CA ASP A 161 23.02 12.28 33.79
C ASP A 161 23.40 11.09 32.89
N ILE A 162 24.53 10.44 33.16
CA ILE A 162 24.87 9.16 32.50
C ILE A 162 23.77 8.14 32.74
N VAL A 163 23.28 7.99 33.98
CA VAL A 163 22.20 7.05 34.32
C VAL A 163 20.91 7.39 33.56
N VAL A 164 20.46 8.65 33.62
CA VAL A 164 19.25 9.11 32.91
C VAL A 164 19.37 8.87 31.41
N THR A 165 20.54 9.14 30.85
CA THR A 165 20.80 8.96 29.42
C THR A 165 20.76 7.49 29.03
N VAL A 166 21.39 6.60 29.79
CA VAL A 166 21.36 5.15 29.55
C VAL A 166 19.93 4.61 29.58
N ILE A 167 19.11 5.00 30.56
CA ILE A 167 17.71 4.60 30.65
C ILE A 167 16.92 5.07 29.42
N THR A 168 17.13 6.33 29.00
CA THR A 168 16.47 6.93 27.83
C THR A 168 16.81 6.16 26.55
N VAL A 169 18.09 5.82 26.38
CA VAL A 169 18.60 5.08 25.22
C VAL A 169 18.07 3.64 25.20
N ALA A 170 18.06 2.94 26.34
CA ALA A 170 17.54 1.58 26.43
C ALA A 170 16.04 1.51 26.08
N LYS A 171 15.24 2.46 26.58
CA LYS A 171 13.82 2.58 26.26
C LYS A 171 13.59 2.84 24.77
N LEU A 172 14.43 3.67 24.16
CA LEU A 172 14.37 3.98 22.73
C LEU A 172 14.70 2.77 21.86
N SER A 173 15.75 2.01 22.22
CA SER A 173 16.15 0.78 21.53
C SER A 173 15.04 -0.28 21.55
N HIS A 174 14.35 -0.46 22.70
CA HIS A 174 13.22 -1.38 22.78
C HIS A 174 12.06 -0.98 21.87
N GLN A 175 11.73 0.31 21.78
CA GLN A 175 10.66 0.80 20.89
C GLN A 175 10.99 0.60 19.41
N PHE A 176 12.25 0.79 19.02
CA PHE A 176 12.67 0.50 17.64
C PHE A 176 12.57 -1.00 17.31
N LYS A 177 12.90 -1.88 18.26
CA LYS A 177 12.76 -3.33 18.08
C LYS A 177 11.29 -3.74 17.83
N SER A 178 10.34 -3.21 18.60
CA SER A 178 8.92 -3.51 18.39
C SER A 178 8.39 -3.04 17.03
N LEU A 179 8.93 -1.95 16.48
CA LEU A 179 8.55 -1.46 15.15
C LEU A 179 9.14 -2.34 14.04
N ALA A 180 10.38 -2.81 14.19
CA ALA A 180 10.99 -3.74 13.25
C ALA A 180 10.26 -5.10 13.22
N GLU A 181 9.85 -5.62 14.38
CA GLU A 181 9.06 -6.86 14.47
C GLU A 181 7.69 -6.73 13.78
N LEU A 182 7.06 -5.54 13.85
CA LEU A 182 5.82 -5.28 13.12
C LEU A 182 6.05 -5.24 11.60
N GLY A 183 7.13 -4.60 11.15
CA GLY A 183 7.51 -4.57 9.74
C GLY A 183 7.80 -5.96 9.17
N GLU A 184 8.48 -6.83 9.93
CA GLU A 184 8.76 -8.20 9.50
C GLU A 184 7.49 -9.04 9.41
N ARG A 185 6.55 -8.92 10.35
CA ARG A 185 5.25 -9.61 10.24
C ARG A 185 4.47 -9.22 8.99
N VAL A 186 4.55 -7.95 8.59
CA VAL A 186 3.95 -7.44 7.36
C VAL A 186 4.66 -8.00 6.13
N ARG A 187 5.99 -8.10 6.16
CA ARG A 187 6.78 -8.69 5.07
C ARG A 187 6.49 -10.18 4.90
N GLU A 188 6.45 -10.94 6.00
CA GLU A 188 6.13 -12.37 5.97
C GLU A 188 4.72 -12.64 5.45
N ALA A 189 3.73 -11.86 5.87
CA ALA A 189 2.37 -11.97 5.34
C ALA A 189 2.30 -11.67 3.83
N ARG A 190 3.07 -10.68 3.36
CA ARG A 190 3.19 -10.34 1.94
C ARG A 190 3.89 -11.45 1.14
N ASP A 191 4.98 -11.98 1.65
CA ASP A 191 5.76 -13.01 0.95
C ASP A 191 4.97 -14.32 0.89
N ALA A 192 4.22 -14.66 1.95
CA ALA A 192 3.29 -15.80 1.95
C ALA A 192 2.17 -15.64 0.91
N LEU A 193 1.56 -14.46 0.82
CA LEU A 193 0.55 -14.15 -0.19
C LEU A 193 1.15 -14.17 -1.60
N GLY A 194 2.35 -13.60 -1.78
CA GLY A 194 3.07 -13.61 -3.05
C GLY A 194 3.42 -15.02 -3.52
N SER A 195 3.86 -15.91 -2.61
CA SER A 195 4.13 -17.31 -2.92
C SER A 195 2.85 -18.08 -3.28
N ALA A 196 1.75 -17.81 -2.59
CA ALA A 196 0.46 -18.43 -2.86
C ALA A 196 -0.10 -18.03 -4.24
N VAL A 197 0.17 -16.79 -4.68
CA VAL A 197 -0.18 -16.28 -6.01
C VAL A 197 0.70 -16.89 -7.12
N THR A 198 1.95 -17.25 -6.83
CA THR A 198 2.83 -17.91 -7.82
C THR A 198 2.63 -19.42 -7.96
N GLU A 199 2.14 -20.11 -6.93
CA GLU A 199 2.09 -21.58 -6.89
C GLU A 199 0.76 -22.17 -7.38
N LYS A 200 -0.32 -21.38 -7.43
CA LYS A 200 -1.58 -21.75 -8.07
C LYS A 200 -1.93 -20.72 -9.13
N ALA A 201 -2.21 -21.23 -10.33
CA ALA A 201 -2.44 -20.47 -11.55
C ALA A 201 -3.37 -19.25 -11.35
N ILE A 202 -2.97 -18.17 -12.03
CA ILE A 202 -3.80 -17.16 -12.71
C ILE A 202 -5.28 -17.55 -12.67
N ASP A 203 -6.15 -16.73 -12.04
CA ASP A 203 -7.55 -16.46 -12.50
C ASP A 203 -8.48 -15.71 -11.52
N ALA A 204 -8.07 -15.29 -10.30
CA ALA A 204 -9.00 -14.53 -9.42
C ALA A 204 -8.41 -13.38 -8.59
N ALA A 205 -7.10 -13.15 -8.63
CA ALA A 205 -6.42 -12.23 -7.70
C ALA A 205 -6.18 -10.81 -8.24
N GLU A 206 -6.65 -10.47 -9.45
CA GLU A 206 -6.28 -9.20 -10.11
C GLU A 206 -7.24 -8.02 -9.84
N ALA A 207 -8.27 -8.16 -9.00
CA ALA A 207 -9.22 -7.06 -8.76
C ALA A 207 -9.56 -6.76 -7.30
N ILE A 208 -9.44 -7.72 -6.36
CA ILE A 208 -10.02 -7.53 -5.01
C ILE A 208 -9.00 -7.24 -3.90
N ASP A 209 -7.70 -7.46 -4.09
CA ASP A 209 -6.75 -7.25 -2.97
C ASP A 209 -5.56 -6.34 -3.28
N GLU A 210 -5.17 -6.06 -4.54
CA GLU A 210 -4.01 -5.17 -4.78
C GLU A 210 -4.26 -3.72 -4.34
N LEU A 211 -5.47 -3.18 -4.53
CA LEU A 211 -5.81 -1.80 -4.13
C LEU A 211 -6.07 -1.65 -2.62
N ASP A 212 -6.73 -2.62 -1.99
CA ASP A 212 -7.02 -2.59 -0.55
C ASP A 212 -5.80 -2.98 0.29
N LEU A 213 -4.96 -3.91 -0.19
CA LEU A 213 -3.68 -4.22 0.43
C LEU A 213 -2.68 -3.08 0.24
N ASP A 214 -2.61 -2.46 -0.95
CA ASP A 214 -1.76 -1.27 -1.13
C ASP A 214 -2.24 -0.11 -0.25
N ASP A 215 -3.56 0.12 -0.09
CA ASP A 215 -4.10 1.13 0.83
C ASP A 215 -3.85 0.79 2.30
N LYS A 216 -3.99 -0.48 2.70
CA LYS A 216 -3.64 -0.96 4.06
C LYS A 216 -2.16 -0.87 4.35
N LEU A 217 -1.30 -1.16 3.37
CA LEU A 217 0.15 -1.00 3.48
C LEU A 217 0.49 0.49 3.59
N LEU A 218 -0.09 1.35 2.76
CA LEU A 218 0.12 2.80 2.80
C LEU A 218 -0.35 3.39 4.14
N LYS A 219 -1.49 2.95 4.67
CA LYS A 219 -1.99 3.33 6.00
C LYS A 219 -1.13 2.79 7.15
N ALA A 220 -0.62 1.57 7.04
CA ALA A 220 0.31 1.02 8.02
C ALA A 220 1.66 1.78 8.01
N GLN A 221 2.07 2.27 6.84
CA GLN A 221 3.25 3.11 6.68
C GLN A 221 3.06 4.53 7.20
N GLU A 222 1.95 5.17 6.85
CA GLU A 222 1.56 6.46 7.41
C GLU A 222 1.42 6.34 8.93
N SER A 223 0.82 5.26 9.43
CA SER A 223 0.77 4.95 10.87
C SER A 223 2.15 4.76 11.50
N ALA A 224 3.11 4.15 10.82
CA ALA A 224 4.47 3.95 11.33
C ALA A 224 5.28 5.26 11.30
N GLU A 225 5.17 6.06 10.24
CA GLU A 225 5.77 7.40 10.15
C GLU A 225 5.10 8.38 11.11
N GLU A 226 3.78 8.33 11.28
CA GLU A 226 3.03 9.04 12.31
C GLU A 226 3.40 8.56 13.70
N SER A 227 3.62 7.27 13.92
CA SER A 227 4.09 6.75 15.20
C SER A 227 5.52 7.18 15.47
N TYR A 228 6.39 7.27 14.46
CA TYR A 228 7.74 7.81 14.58
C TYR A 228 7.72 9.32 14.87
N THR A 229 6.92 10.10 14.15
CA THR A 229 6.75 11.54 14.36
C THR A 229 5.98 11.87 15.62
N ALA A 230 5.05 11.03 16.06
CA ALA A 230 4.39 11.08 17.37
C ALA A 230 5.35 10.62 18.47
N LEU A 231 6.24 9.66 18.25
CA LEU A 231 7.33 9.34 19.18
C LEU A 231 8.33 10.49 19.29
N LEU A 232 8.51 11.29 18.23
CA LEU A 232 9.29 12.54 18.26
C LEU A 232 8.54 13.64 19.02
N ASN A 233 7.25 13.83 18.73
CA ASN A 233 6.41 14.92 19.27
C ASN A 233 5.91 14.69 20.70
N LYS A 234 5.70 13.43 21.10
CA LYS A 234 5.12 13.04 22.41
C LYS A 234 6.20 12.62 23.42
N SER A 235 7.48 12.82 23.12
CA SER A 235 8.58 12.38 23.98
C SER A 235 9.04 13.42 24.99
N ASN A 236 9.42 12.93 26.18
CA ASN A 236 10.10 13.72 27.21
C ASN A 236 11.30 14.48 26.60
N PHE A 237 11.52 15.71 27.06
CA PHE A 237 12.59 16.63 26.65
C PHE A 237 13.93 15.92 26.35
N PHE A 238 14.33 14.98 27.22
CA PHE A 238 15.57 14.20 27.11
C PHE A 238 15.69 13.36 25.83
N LYS A 239 14.60 12.74 25.36
CA LYS A 239 14.59 11.90 24.15
C LYS A 239 14.67 12.75 22.89
N ARG A 240 13.91 13.86 22.84
CA ARG A 240 13.97 14.85 21.73
C ARG A 240 15.36 15.47 21.63
N ARG A 241 16.00 15.77 22.77
CA ARG A 241 17.38 16.26 22.83
C ARG A 241 18.38 15.24 22.30
N PHE A 242 18.32 13.98 22.77
CA PHE A 242 19.24 12.92 22.33
C PHE A 242 19.19 12.70 20.81
N LEU A 243 17.99 12.66 20.22
CA LEU A 243 17.80 12.54 18.76
C LEU A 243 18.32 13.78 18.01
N SER A 244 18.15 14.98 18.58
CA SER A 244 18.64 16.23 17.96
C SER A 244 20.16 16.38 17.93
N ALA A 245 20.84 15.75 18.90
CA ALA A 245 22.28 15.75 19.09
C ALA A 245 23.00 14.68 18.24
N SER A 246 22.26 13.72 17.70
CA SER A 246 22.78 12.68 16.80
C SER A 246 21.79 12.44 15.65
N PRO A 247 21.69 13.40 14.71
CA PRO A 247 20.77 13.32 13.58
C PRO A 247 21.15 12.22 12.57
N ASP A 248 22.44 11.88 12.47
CA ASP A 248 22.98 10.82 11.60
C ASP A 248 22.92 9.44 12.28
N MET A 249 22.00 9.26 13.23
CA MET A 249 21.82 8.00 13.95
C MET A 249 21.14 6.99 13.05
N THR A 250 21.94 6.33 12.23
CA THR A 250 21.49 5.28 11.33
C THR A 250 21.57 3.97 12.09
N SER A 251 20.42 3.37 12.40
CA SER A 251 20.45 1.93 12.60
C SER A 251 20.67 1.35 11.19
N ALA A 252 21.89 0.88 10.92
CA ALA A 252 22.33 0.48 9.59
C ALA A 252 21.46 -0.62 8.95
N GLN A 253 20.70 -1.35 9.77
CA GLN A 253 19.69 -2.32 9.30
C GLN A 253 18.41 -1.62 8.82
N TYR A 254 17.93 -0.60 9.52
CA TYR A 254 16.65 0.07 9.20
C TYR A 254 16.74 0.98 7.97
N GLU A 255 17.83 1.74 7.79
CA GLU A 255 17.96 2.58 6.58
C GLU A 255 18.00 1.74 5.31
N LYS A 256 18.68 0.59 5.37
CA LYS A 256 18.76 -0.34 4.25
C LYS A 256 17.38 -0.92 3.89
N GLU A 257 16.56 -1.22 4.88
CA GLU A 257 15.18 -1.70 4.68
C GLU A 257 14.26 -0.57 4.18
N LEU A 258 14.39 0.64 4.71
CA LEU A 258 13.60 1.81 4.31
C LEU A 258 13.90 2.23 2.87
N ASP A 259 15.17 2.21 2.45
CA ASP A 259 15.56 2.57 1.09
C ASP A 259 15.14 1.51 0.06
N ALA A 260 15.26 0.22 0.40
CA ALA A 260 14.71 -0.86 -0.44
C ALA A 260 13.19 -0.72 -0.62
N TYR A 261 12.49 -0.31 0.45
CA TYR A 261 11.06 -0.06 0.39
C TYR A 261 10.71 1.15 -0.49
N ARG A 262 11.38 2.30 -0.30
CA ARG A 262 11.16 3.54 -1.07
C ARG A 262 11.32 3.35 -2.56
N ILE A 263 12.33 2.58 -2.98
CA ILE A 263 12.57 2.24 -4.39
C ILE A 263 11.37 1.45 -4.95
N THR A 264 10.89 0.46 -4.21
CA THR A 264 9.75 -0.36 -4.62
C THR A 264 8.46 0.46 -4.79
N THR A 265 8.20 1.43 -3.90
CA THR A 265 7.01 2.29 -3.99
C THR A 265 7.08 3.29 -5.16
N ALA A 266 8.25 3.86 -5.40
CA ALA A 266 8.46 4.78 -6.53
C ALA A 266 8.26 4.08 -7.88
N GLU A 267 8.77 2.86 -8.02
CA GLU A 267 8.56 2.03 -9.21
C GLU A 267 7.08 1.69 -9.44
N ARG A 268 6.32 1.38 -8.38
CA ARG A 268 4.87 1.14 -8.47
C ARG A 268 4.11 2.38 -8.95
N LYS A 269 4.36 3.54 -8.34
CA LYS A 269 3.73 4.81 -8.76
C LYS A 269 4.03 5.13 -10.23
N LYS A 270 5.27 4.88 -10.67
CA LYS A 270 5.65 5.03 -12.08
C LYS A 270 4.85 4.08 -12.98
N ARG A 271 4.76 2.78 -12.65
CA ARG A 271 3.99 1.80 -13.43
C ARG A 271 2.50 2.15 -13.50
N GLN A 272 1.92 2.64 -12.40
CA GLN A 272 0.52 3.09 -12.37
C GLN A 272 0.32 4.30 -13.29
N ALA A 273 1.17 5.34 -13.18
CA ALA A 273 1.09 6.51 -14.04
C ALA A 273 1.25 6.15 -15.53
N GLU A 274 2.14 5.21 -15.85
CA GLU A 274 2.30 4.69 -17.22
C GLU A 274 1.04 3.94 -17.71
N ARG A 275 0.36 3.16 -16.84
CA ARG A 275 -0.92 2.50 -17.17
C ARG A 275 -2.01 3.53 -17.46
N GLU A 276 -2.15 4.54 -16.60
CA GLU A 276 -3.14 5.61 -16.75
C GLU A 276 -2.90 6.41 -18.04
N ALA A 277 -1.64 6.80 -18.31
CA ALA A 277 -1.28 7.49 -19.55
C ALA A 277 -1.61 6.67 -20.81
N ARG A 278 -1.40 5.34 -20.77
CA ARG A 278 -1.79 4.45 -21.88
C ARG A 278 -3.30 4.34 -22.04
N ASN A 279 -4.07 4.33 -20.96
CA ASN A 279 -5.53 4.25 -21.04
C ASN A 279 -6.13 5.57 -21.57
N LEU A 280 -5.48 6.71 -21.28
CA LEU A 280 -5.88 8.03 -21.76
C LEU A 280 -5.90 8.13 -23.30
N TYR A 281 -4.98 7.43 -23.98
CA TYR A 281 -4.90 7.39 -25.44
C TYR A 281 -6.23 6.94 -26.07
N GLU A 282 -6.90 5.95 -25.48
CA GLU A 282 -8.16 5.43 -26.02
C GLU A 282 -9.26 6.50 -26.11
N TYR A 283 -9.28 7.41 -25.13
CA TYR A 283 -10.30 8.45 -25.05
C TYR A 283 -9.99 9.68 -25.91
N GLU A 284 -8.70 9.93 -26.19
CA GLU A 284 -8.20 11.18 -26.77
C GLU A 284 -7.62 11.03 -28.17
N ALA A 285 -7.42 9.80 -28.64
CA ALA A 285 -6.84 9.54 -29.95
C ALA A 285 -7.61 10.27 -31.06
N THR A 286 -6.88 10.93 -31.95
CA THR A 286 -7.42 11.56 -33.15
C THR A 286 -6.54 11.18 -34.34
N PHE A 287 -7.18 10.89 -35.47
CA PHE A 287 -6.50 10.51 -36.72
C PHE A 287 -6.73 11.60 -37.76
N ALA A 288 -5.65 12.08 -38.38
CA ALA A 288 -5.71 13.11 -39.41
C ALA A 288 -6.44 12.62 -40.67
N ASN A 289 -6.16 11.38 -41.11
CA ASN A 289 -6.84 10.76 -42.24
C ASN A 289 -7.88 9.75 -41.76
N PRO A 290 -9.10 9.72 -42.35
CA PRO A 290 -10.13 8.74 -42.02
C PRO A 290 -9.74 7.29 -42.31
N GLU A 291 -8.90 7.03 -43.32
CA GLU A 291 -8.52 5.68 -43.73
C GLU A 291 -7.61 4.97 -42.72
N ASP A 292 -6.83 5.72 -41.95
CA ASP A 292 -5.89 5.21 -40.94
C ASP A 292 -6.61 4.74 -39.66
N ARG A 293 -7.90 5.07 -39.49
CA ARG A 293 -8.69 4.69 -38.32
C ARG A 293 -8.76 3.16 -38.21
N PRO A 294 -8.47 2.56 -37.05
CA PRO A 294 -8.63 1.12 -36.86
C PRO A 294 -10.10 0.68 -36.93
N PHE A 295 -10.35 -0.64 -36.91
CA PHE A 295 -11.71 -1.16 -36.93
C PHE A 295 -12.50 -0.69 -35.71
N ALA A 296 -13.75 -0.25 -35.93
CA ALA A 296 -14.62 0.27 -34.87
C ALA A 296 -13.96 1.37 -34.02
N PHE A 297 -13.13 2.24 -34.60
CA PHE A 297 -12.45 3.32 -33.86
C PHE A 297 -13.41 4.33 -33.19
N GLY A 298 -13.10 4.68 -31.94
CA GLY A 298 -13.89 5.64 -31.13
C GLY A 298 -15.29 5.14 -30.80
N MET A 299 -16.19 6.07 -30.44
CA MET A 299 -17.58 5.73 -30.11
C MET A 299 -18.44 5.61 -31.37
N ASN A 300 -18.76 4.39 -31.77
CA ASN A 300 -19.63 4.08 -32.92
C ASN A 300 -20.49 2.83 -32.65
N LEU A 301 -21.51 2.62 -33.48
CA LEU A 301 -22.44 1.49 -33.31
C LEU A 301 -21.77 0.12 -33.37
N THR A 302 -20.76 -0.04 -34.23
CA THR A 302 -20.00 -1.29 -34.31
C THR A 302 -19.26 -1.55 -32.99
N LYS A 303 -18.57 -0.55 -32.43
CA LYS A 303 -17.89 -0.65 -31.13
C LYS A 303 -18.88 -1.00 -30.03
N LEU A 304 -20.02 -0.31 -29.97
CA LEU A 304 -21.07 -0.58 -28.97
C LEU A 304 -21.62 -1.99 -29.10
N PHE A 305 -21.83 -2.50 -30.31
CA PHE A 305 -22.27 -3.87 -30.53
C PHE A 305 -21.23 -4.90 -30.02
N TRP A 306 -19.95 -4.70 -30.32
CA TRP A 306 -18.90 -5.60 -29.81
C TRP A 306 -18.75 -5.52 -28.29
N ILE A 307 -18.89 -4.33 -27.70
CA ILE A 307 -18.92 -4.16 -26.24
C ILE A 307 -20.11 -4.89 -25.63
N PHE A 308 -21.29 -4.75 -26.23
CA PHE A 308 -22.50 -5.46 -25.83
C PHE A 308 -22.27 -6.98 -25.89
N LEU A 309 -21.77 -7.49 -27.01
CA LEU A 309 -21.56 -8.93 -27.22
C LEU A 309 -20.53 -9.50 -26.23
N ILE A 310 -19.38 -8.84 -26.06
CA ILE A 310 -18.36 -9.26 -25.10
C ILE A 310 -18.91 -9.17 -23.67
N GLY A 311 -19.64 -8.11 -23.35
CA GLY A 311 -20.29 -7.94 -22.05
C GLY A 311 -21.34 -9.04 -21.77
N CYS A 312 -22.05 -9.54 -22.79
CA CYS A 312 -22.96 -10.68 -22.62
C CYS A 312 -22.22 -11.95 -22.19
N VAL A 313 -21.09 -12.25 -22.82
CA VAL A 313 -20.28 -13.46 -22.52
C VAL A 313 -19.57 -13.32 -21.19
N VAL A 314 -18.99 -12.16 -20.90
CA VAL A 314 -18.36 -11.88 -19.60
C VAL A 314 -19.39 -11.92 -18.48
N GLY A 315 -20.59 -11.37 -18.69
CA GLY A 315 -21.69 -11.44 -17.74
C GLY A 315 -22.11 -12.87 -17.42
N PHE A 316 -22.23 -13.71 -18.45
CA PHE A 316 -22.47 -15.14 -18.25
C PHE A 316 -21.39 -15.79 -17.37
N ILE A 317 -20.10 -15.58 -17.69
CA ILE A 317 -19.00 -16.12 -16.89
C ILE A 317 -19.08 -15.63 -15.43
N LEU A 318 -19.40 -14.36 -15.20
CA LEU A 318 -19.54 -13.79 -13.86
C LEU A 318 -20.71 -14.42 -13.08
N GLU A 319 -21.86 -14.64 -13.71
CA GLU A 319 -23.01 -15.30 -13.10
C GLU A 319 -22.70 -16.75 -12.74
N GLU A 320 -22.05 -17.49 -13.62
CA GLU A 320 -21.62 -18.88 -13.36
C GLU A 320 -20.60 -18.95 -12.21
N CYS A 321 -19.62 -18.04 -12.19
CA CYS A 321 -18.66 -17.95 -11.09
C CYS A 321 -19.36 -17.59 -9.77
N TRP A 322 -20.30 -16.65 -9.78
CA TRP A 322 -21.07 -16.30 -8.60
C TRP A 322 -21.91 -17.49 -8.10
N ALA A 323 -22.61 -18.18 -8.99
CA ALA A 323 -23.40 -19.37 -8.65
C ALA A 323 -22.51 -20.47 -8.04
N PHE A 324 -21.36 -20.74 -8.65
CA PHE A 324 -20.46 -21.80 -8.20
C PHE A 324 -19.75 -21.48 -6.88
N PHE A 325 -19.15 -20.28 -6.76
CA PHE A 325 -18.32 -19.94 -5.60
C PHE A 325 -19.12 -19.41 -4.42
N ILE A 326 -20.24 -18.71 -4.65
CA ILE A 326 -21.01 -18.06 -3.60
C ILE A 326 -22.28 -18.85 -3.29
N ALA A 327 -23.07 -19.21 -4.31
CA ALA A 327 -24.30 -19.96 -4.09
C ALA A 327 -24.06 -21.48 -3.92
N HIS A 328 -22.86 -21.97 -4.26
CA HIS A 328 -22.51 -23.40 -4.26
C HIS A 328 -23.47 -24.28 -5.08
N THR A 329 -24.06 -23.70 -6.13
CA THR A 329 -24.93 -24.40 -7.07
C THR A 329 -24.32 -24.40 -8.47
N ILE A 330 -24.56 -25.48 -9.21
CA ILE A 330 -24.23 -25.56 -10.63
C ILE A 330 -25.55 -25.35 -11.36
N GLU A 331 -25.75 -24.13 -11.85
CA GLU A 331 -26.96 -23.69 -12.54
C GLU A 331 -26.55 -22.98 -13.82
N LEU A 332 -27.18 -23.33 -14.94
CA LEU A 332 -26.95 -22.62 -16.19
C LEU A 332 -27.74 -21.32 -16.19
N ARG A 333 -27.06 -20.18 -16.06
CA ARG A 333 -27.66 -18.86 -15.94
C ARG A 333 -27.42 -18.04 -17.20
N VAL A 334 -28.28 -18.28 -18.19
CA VAL A 334 -28.26 -17.55 -19.47
C VAL A 334 -29.45 -16.61 -19.59
N GLY A 335 -29.32 -15.60 -20.43
CA GLY A 335 -30.37 -14.63 -20.74
C GLY A 335 -31.02 -14.90 -22.09
N LEU A 336 -30.34 -15.64 -22.97
CA LEU A 336 -30.86 -16.11 -24.24
C LEU A 336 -30.74 -17.64 -24.33
N VAL A 337 -31.61 -18.23 -25.13
CA VAL A 337 -31.72 -19.68 -25.30
C VAL A 337 -30.48 -20.27 -25.98
N TYR A 338 -29.91 -19.60 -26.99
CA TYR A 338 -28.78 -20.12 -27.75
C TYR A 338 -27.44 -19.48 -27.40
N GLY A 339 -26.77 -20.09 -26.42
CA GLY A 339 -25.37 -19.82 -26.10
C GLY A 339 -25.20 -18.99 -24.82
N PRO A 340 -23.94 -18.69 -24.46
CA PRO A 340 -23.60 -18.11 -23.16
C PRO A 340 -23.78 -16.58 -23.17
N PHE A 341 -25.00 -16.10 -23.42
CA PHE A 341 -25.27 -14.67 -23.56
C PHE A 341 -26.18 -14.15 -22.45
N GLN A 342 -25.67 -13.14 -21.73
CA GLN A 342 -26.42 -12.39 -20.72
C GLN A 342 -26.65 -10.93 -21.17
N PRO A 343 -27.76 -10.63 -21.88
CA PRO A 343 -28.01 -9.30 -22.47
C PRO A 343 -28.00 -8.14 -21.48
N ILE A 344 -28.32 -8.39 -20.21
CA ILE A 344 -28.32 -7.36 -19.15
C ILE A 344 -26.89 -6.85 -18.92
N TYR A 345 -25.90 -7.72 -18.78
CA TYR A 345 -24.50 -7.29 -18.60
C TYR A 345 -23.96 -6.61 -19.87
N GLY A 346 -24.29 -7.15 -21.04
CA GLY A 346 -23.94 -6.51 -22.32
C GLY A 346 -24.54 -5.11 -22.45
N GLY A 347 -25.83 -4.97 -22.14
CA GLY A 347 -26.56 -3.71 -22.19
C GLY A 347 -26.03 -2.69 -21.18
N GLY A 348 -25.77 -3.14 -19.94
CA GLY A 348 -25.16 -2.34 -18.89
C GLY A 348 -23.78 -1.82 -19.30
N ALA A 349 -22.91 -2.69 -19.83
CA ALA A 349 -21.59 -2.29 -20.34
C ALA A 349 -21.71 -1.26 -21.48
N ALA A 350 -22.64 -1.47 -22.42
CA ALA A 350 -22.87 -0.54 -23.53
C ALA A 350 -23.41 0.82 -23.05
N ILE A 351 -24.38 0.85 -22.14
CA ILE A 351 -24.98 2.09 -21.61
C ILE A 351 -23.99 2.85 -20.74
N ILE A 352 -23.28 2.18 -19.83
CA ILE A 352 -22.24 2.81 -19.01
C ILE A 352 -21.18 3.43 -19.91
N THR A 353 -20.74 2.69 -20.93
CA THR A 353 -19.79 3.22 -21.92
C THR A 353 -20.36 4.45 -22.62
N LEU A 354 -21.57 4.37 -23.18
CA LEU A 354 -22.18 5.47 -23.92
C LEU A 354 -22.37 6.74 -23.06
N CYS A 355 -22.85 6.58 -21.83
CA CYS A 355 -23.17 7.69 -20.93
C CYS A 355 -21.92 8.30 -20.29
N LEU A 356 -20.92 7.48 -19.95
CA LEU A 356 -19.79 7.90 -19.11
C LEU A 356 -18.45 7.98 -19.84
N TYR A 357 -18.38 7.63 -21.13
CA TYR A 357 -17.14 7.74 -21.92
C TYR A 357 -16.53 9.15 -21.88
N ARG A 358 -17.36 10.21 -21.80
CA ARG A 358 -16.88 11.60 -21.68
C ARG A 358 -16.43 12.00 -20.27
N LEU A 359 -16.74 11.19 -19.26
CA LEU A 359 -16.44 11.48 -17.85
C LEU A 359 -15.19 10.76 -17.34
N TYR A 360 -14.42 10.08 -18.21
CA TYR A 360 -13.21 9.33 -17.82
C TYR A 360 -12.14 10.16 -17.08
N ARG A 361 -12.05 11.48 -17.34
CA ARG A 361 -11.13 12.39 -16.62
C ARG A 361 -11.65 12.87 -15.26
N GLN A 362 -12.91 12.59 -14.92
CA GLN A 362 -13.48 13.01 -13.65
C GLN A 362 -12.93 12.19 -12.48
N ASN A 363 -13.13 12.70 -11.27
CA ASN A 363 -12.75 11.99 -10.04
C ASN A 363 -13.43 10.61 -9.98
N SER A 364 -12.71 9.60 -9.48
CA SER A 364 -13.22 8.23 -9.25
C SER A 364 -14.56 8.23 -8.49
N ALA A 365 -14.74 9.12 -7.51
CA ALA A 365 -16.00 9.24 -6.78
C ALA A 365 -17.19 9.63 -7.67
N VAL A 366 -16.98 10.54 -8.62
CA VAL A 366 -18.02 10.97 -9.57
C VAL A 366 -18.39 9.84 -10.51
N ILE A 367 -17.38 9.14 -11.05
CA ILE A 367 -17.58 7.97 -11.91
C ILE A 367 -18.34 6.87 -11.16
N PHE A 368 -17.97 6.60 -9.91
CA PHE A 368 -18.62 5.60 -9.07
C PHE A 368 -20.10 5.92 -8.85
N ILE A 369 -20.42 7.14 -8.42
CA ILE A 369 -21.81 7.56 -8.15
C ILE A 369 -22.63 7.52 -9.45
N ALA A 370 -22.09 8.06 -10.55
CA ALA A 370 -22.78 8.09 -11.83
C ALA A 370 -23.02 6.68 -12.39
N SER A 371 -22.03 5.79 -12.28
CA SER A 371 -22.16 4.39 -12.70
C SER A 371 -23.17 3.64 -11.85
N GLY A 372 -23.19 3.86 -10.54
CA GLY A 372 -24.14 3.21 -9.64
C GLY A 372 -25.58 3.62 -9.93
N PHE A 373 -25.82 4.91 -10.18
CA PHE A 373 -27.15 5.39 -10.55
C PHE A 373 -27.60 4.85 -11.91
N ILE A 374 -26.74 4.91 -12.93
CA ILE A 374 -27.07 4.42 -14.28
C ILE A 374 -27.31 2.91 -14.29
N GLY A 375 -26.46 2.15 -13.58
CA GLY A 375 -26.59 0.69 -13.47
C GLY A 375 -27.87 0.28 -12.74
N ALA A 376 -28.16 0.88 -11.59
CA ALA A 376 -29.39 0.60 -10.84
C ALA A 376 -30.66 0.98 -11.65
N ALA A 377 -30.63 2.12 -12.37
CA ALA A 377 -31.72 2.51 -13.25
C ALA A 377 -31.91 1.51 -14.41
N PHE A 378 -30.81 1.06 -15.02
CA PHE A 378 -30.85 0.07 -16.10
C PHE A 378 -31.40 -1.28 -15.62
N GLU A 379 -30.94 -1.77 -14.46
CA GLU A 379 -31.43 -2.99 -13.82
C GLU A 379 -32.93 -2.91 -13.53
N TYR A 380 -33.40 -1.79 -12.96
CA TYR A 380 -34.82 -1.55 -12.72
C TYR A 380 -35.62 -1.61 -14.02
N LEU A 381 -35.15 -0.94 -15.08
CA LEU A 381 -35.83 -0.92 -16.39
C LEU A 381 -35.86 -2.31 -17.05
N CYS A 382 -34.81 -3.11 -16.91
CA CYS A 382 -34.79 -4.49 -17.40
C CYS A 382 -35.81 -5.37 -16.69
N SER A 383 -35.88 -5.30 -15.35
CA SER A 383 -36.86 -6.03 -14.56
C SER A 383 -38.29 -5.62 -14.91
N LEU A 384 -38.56 -4.30 -14.98
CA LEU A 384 -39.87 -3.78 -15.36
C LEU A 384 -40.26 -4.17 -16.79
N GLY A 385 -39.31 -4.09 -17.73
CA GLY A 385 -39.54 -4.50 -19.12
C GLY A 385 -39.88 -5.98 -19.24
N GLN A 386 -39.17 -6.85 -18.50
CA GLN A 386 -39.45 -8.28 -18.48
C GLN A 386 -40.87 -8.57 -17.95
N GLU A 387 -41.27 -7.91 -16.87
CA GLU A 387 -42.59 -8.08 -16.28
C GLU A 387 -43.71 -7.61 -17.23
N LEU A 388 -43.53 -6.45 -17.87
CA LEU A 388 -44.54 -5.91 -18.80
C LEU A 388 -44.72 -6.77 -20.05
N VAL A 389 -43.66 -7.40 -20.54
CA VAL A 389 -43.69 -8.18 -21.80
C VAL A 389 -44.06 -9.64 -21.55
N PHE A 390 -43.55 -10.24 -20.48
CA PHE A 390 -43.66 -11.68 -20.24
C PHE A 390 -44.43 -12.04 -18.96
N GLY A 391 -44.75 -11.08 -18.10
CA GLY A 391 -45.37 -11.35 -16.79
C GLY A 391 -44.43 -12.10 -15.83
N THR A 392 -43.12 -12.00 -16.03
CA THR A 392 -42.12 -12.69 -15.21
C THR A 392 -41.01 -11.75 -14.74
N VAL A 393 -40.32 -12.15 -13.68
CA VAL A 393 -39.11 -11.48 -13.19
C VAL A 393 -38.00 -12.49 -13.00
N SER A 394 -36.76 -12.12 -13.32
CA SER A 394 -35.58 -13.00 -13.17
C SER A 394 -34.87 -12.85 -11.82
N TRP A 395 -35.21 -11.81 -11.06
CA TRP A 395 -34.71 -11.57 -9.71
C TRP A 395 -35.75 -10.79 -8.89
N ASP A 396 -35.68 -10.96 -7.57
CA ASP A 396 -36.48 -10.22 -6.60
C ASP A 396 -35.63 -9.80 -5.39
N TYR A 397 -35.65 -8.51 -5.09
CA TYR A 397 -34.95 -7.87 -3.99
C TYR A 397 -35.89 -7.31 -2.93
N SER A 398 -37.17 -7.69 -2.93
CA SER A 398 -38.18 -7.17 -1.99
C SER A 398 -37.79 -7.35 -0.51
N ASP A 399 -37.08 -8.44 -0.19
CA ASP A 399 -36.63 -8.74 1.17
C ASP A 399 -35.29 -8.07 1.54
N THR A 400 -34.72 -7.27 0.64
CA THR A 400 -33.43 -6.59 0.88
C THR A 400 -33.61 -5.13 1.31
N PRO A 401 -32.71 -4.60 2.16
CA PRO A 401 -32.81 -3.22 2.63
C PRO A 401 -32.63 -2.21 1.49
N PHE A 402 -33.37 -1.10 1.55
CA PHE A 402 -33.33 -0.02 0.56
C PHE A 402 -33.62 -0.48 -0.88
N ASN A 403 -34.51 -1.47 -1.04
CA ASN A 403 -35.00 -1.87 -2.35
C ASN A 403 -36.01 -0.86 -2.92
N ILE A 404 -36.15 -0.85 -4.25
CA ILE A 404 -37.15 -0.07 -4.99
C ILE A 404 -37.99 -1.09 -5.78
N ASP A 405 -39.23 -1.28 -5.37
CA ASP A 405 -40.21 -2.24 -5.92
C ASP A 405 -39.67 -3.67 -6.07
N GLY A 406 -38.69 -4.06 -5.24
CA GLY A 406 -38.00 -5.34 -5.36
C GLY A 406 -37.18 -5.54 -6.65
N ARG A 407 -36.96 -4.50 -7.47
CA ARG A 407 -36.26 -4.61 -8.78
C ARG A 407 -34.79 -4.23 -8.73
N THR A 408 -34.44 -3.28 -7.87
CA THR A 408 -33.06 -2.87 -7.60
C THR A 408 -32.94 -2.48 -6.13
N ASN A 409 -31.73 -2.43 -5.58
CA ASN A 409 -31.48 -1.94 -4.24
C ASN A 409 -30.15 -1.16 -4.15
N LEU A 410 -29.92 -0.54 -2.99
CA LEU A 410 -28.70 0.25 -2.77
C LEU A 410 -27.42 -0.58 -2.91
N MET A 411 -27.40 -1.84 -2.44
CA MET A 411 -26.22 -2.70 -2.53
C MET A 411 -25.81 -2.95 -3.99
N PHE A 412 -26.76 -3.33 -4.85
CA PHE A 412 -26.51 -3.51 -6.28
C PHE A 412 -26.14 -2.19 -6.94
N GLY A 413 -26.72 -1.06 -6.54
CA GLY A 413 -26.26 0.27 -6.96
C GLY A 413 -24.77 0.52 -6.65
N LEU A 414 -24.29 0.11 -5.47
CA LEU A 414 -22.86 0.22 -5.12
C LEU A 414 -21.98 -0.76 -5.91
N ILE A 415 -22.48 -1.97 -6.20
CA ILE A 415 -21.79 -2.95 -7.05
C ILE A 415 -21.66 -2.39 -8.48
N TRP A 416 -22.74 -1.88 -9.06
CA TRP A 416 -22.74 -1.18 -10.34
C TRP A 416 -21.80 0.03 -10.35
N GLY A 417 -21.72 0.77 -9.23
CA GLY A 417 -20.76 1.86 -9.06
C GLY A 417 -19.31 1.39 -9.16
N THR A 418 -18.99 0.29 -8.49
CA THR A 418 -17.65 -0.32 -8.51
C THR A 418 -17.32 -0.89 -9.89
N LEU A 419 -18.23 -1.66 -10.46
CA LEU A 419 -18.07 -2.26 -11.78
C LEU A 419 -17.91 -1.19 -12.86
N GLY A 420 -18.70 -0.12 -12.84
CA GLY A 420 -18.57 0.98 -13.80
C GLY A 420 -17.26 1.76 -13.65
N LEU A 421 -16.74 1.92 -12.43
CA LEU A 421 -15.42 2.52 -12.20
C LEU A 421 -14.30 1.66 -12.79
N ILE A 422 -14.30 0.36 -12.51
CA ILE A 422 -13.34 -0.61 -13.06
C ILE A 422 -13.49 -0.68 -14.59
N TRP A 423 -14.73 -0.66 -15.07
CA TRP A 423 -15.04 -0.71 -16.48
C TRP A 423 -14.43 0.47 -17.25
N LEU A 424 -14.72 1.71 -16.85
CA LEU A 424 -14.17 2.88 -17.52
C LEU A 424 -12.65 2.98 -17.36
N LYS A 425 -12.10 2.78 -16.16
CA LYS A 425 -10.66 3.03 -15.96
C LYS A 425 -9.75 1.94 -16.49
N SER A 426 -10.24 0.69 -16.59
CA SER A 426 -9.40 -0.47 -16.85
C SER A 426 -9.93 -1.37 -17.98
N LEU A 427 -11.17 -1.85 -17.91
CA LEU A 427 -11.66 -2.88 -18.83
C LEU A 427 -11.96 -2.32 -20.22
N TYR A 428 -12.69 -1.21 -20.33
CA TYR A 428 -13.04 -0.59 -21.61
C TYR A 428 -11.79 -0.26 -22.46
N PRO A 429 -10.73 0.41 -21.93
CA PRO A 429 -9.53 0.67 -22.72
C PRO A 429 -8.79 -0.59 -23.14
N ALA A 430 -8.86 -1.68 -22.36
CA ALA A 430 -8.29 -2.96 -22.76
C ALA A 430 -9.12 -3.59 -23.90
N ILE A 431 -10.43 -3.75 -23.70
CA ILE A 431 -11.36 -4.36 -24.65
C ILE A 431 -11.38 -3.58 -25.96
N SER A 432 -11.40 -2.25 -25.91
CA SER A 432 -11.40 -1.40 -27.10
C SER A 432 -10.18 -1.65 -27.99
N ARG A 433 -8.98 -1.78 -27.40
CA ARG A 433 -7.75 -2.13 -28.12
C ARG A 433 -7.80 -3.53 -28.73
N TRP A 434 -8.44 -4.48 -28.06
CA TRP A 434 -8.63 -5.83 -28.63
C TRP A 434 -9.58 -5.80 -29.84
N ILE A 435 -10.68 -5.04 -29.75
CA ILE A 435 -11.62 -4.85 -30.86
C ILE A 435 -10.91 -4.17 -32.04
N GLU A 436 -10.11 -3.12 -31.79
CA GLU A 436 -9.43 -2.35 -32.84
C GLU A 436 -8.38 -3.13 -33.62
N LYS A 437 -7.85 -4.22 -33.04
CA LYS A 437 -6.93 -5.13 -33.73
C LYS A 437 -7.61 -6.01 -34.78
N ILE A 438 -8.93 -6.11 -34.79
CA ILE A 438 -9.66 -6.94 -35.75
C ILE A 438 -9.52 -6.32 -37.16
N PRO A 439 -9.12 -7.11 -38.19
CA PRO A 439 -9.04 -6.59 -39.56
C PRO A 439 -10.40 -6.07 -40.05
N LYS A 440 -10.45 -4.86 -40.61
CA LYS A 440 -11.70 -4.15 -40.98
C LYS A 440 -12.72 -4.98 -41.75
N ARG A 441 -12.27 -5.72 -42.78
CA ARG A 441 -13.15 -6.56 -43.62
C ARG A 441 -13.74 -7.72 -42.84
N ILE A 442 -12.91 -8.44 -42.07
CA ILE A 442 -13.33 -9.59 -41.26
C ILE A 442 -14.25 -9.11 -40.13
N GLY A 443 -13.86 -8.02 -39.43
CA GLY A 443 -14.65 -7.43 -38.36
C GLY A 443 -16.03 -6.98 -38.83
N GLY A 444 -16.13 -6.34 -40.01
CA GLY A 444 -17.41 -5.95 -40.60
C GLY A 444 -18.31 -7.14 -40.91
N MET A 445 -17.78 -8.20 -41.54
CA MET A 445 -18.53 -9.41 -41.85
C MET A 445 -19.01 -10.13 -40.57
N LEU A 446 -18.11 -10.30 -39.59
CA LEU A 446 -18.44 -10.90 -38.30
C LEU A 446 -19.51 -10.10 -37.56
N THR A 447 -19.43 -8.77 -37.59
CA THR A 447 -20.44 -7.89 -36.96
C THR A 447 -21.83 -8.20 -37.50
N ILE A 448 -21.98 -8.32 -38.83
CA ILE A 448 -23.29 -8.59 -39.46
C ILE A 448 -23.79 -9.98 -39.08
N VAL A 449 -22.94 -11.02 -39.18
CA VAL A 449 -23.31 -12.40 -38.87
C VAL A 449 -23.71 -12.55 -37.41
N LEU A 450 -22.90 -12.02 -36.49
CA LEU A 450 -23.17 -12.08 -35.05
C LEU A 450 -24.39 -11.24 -34.66
N ALA A 451 -24.59 -10.06 -35.27
CA ALA A 451 -25.78 -9.27 -35.02
C ALA A 451 -27.05 -9.98 -35.49
N ALA A 452 -27.02 -10.60 -36.68
CA ALA A 452 -28.13 -11.41 -37.18
C ALA A 452 -28.42 -12.61 -36.26
N PHE A 453 -27.38 -13.28 -35.76
CA PHE A 453 -27.51 -14.36 -34.80
C PHE A 453 -28.13 -13.89 -33.47
N MET A 454 -27.64 -12.80 -32.89
CA MET A 454 -28.18 -12.24 -31.64
C MET A 454 -29.65 -11.81 -31.77
N ILE A 455 -30.03 -11.23 -32.91
CA ILE A 455 -31.42 -10.87 -33.20
C ILE A 455 -32.29 -12.13 -33.31
N PHE A 456 -31.81 -13.15 -34.02
CA PHE A 456 -32.51 -14.43 -34.15
C PHE A 456 -32.70 -15.10 -32.79
N ASP A 457 -31.65 -15.19 -31.97
CA ASP A 457 -31.70 -15.82 -30.66
C ASP A 457 -32.59 -15.04 -29.68
N ALA A 458 -32.51 -13.70 -29.68
CA ALA A 458 -33.45 -12.87 -28.93
C ALA A 458 -34.90 -13.09 -29.36
N PHE A 459 -35.16 -13.21 -30.66
CA PHE A 459 -36.51 -13.50 -31.16
C PHE A 459 -37.01 -14.87 -30.70
N ILE A 460 -36.18 -15.93 -30.83
CA ILE A 460 -36.54 -17.28 -30.37
C ILE A 460 -36.76 -17.31 -28.86
N SER A 461 -35.89 -16.66 -28.07
CA SER A 461 -35.98 -16.59 -26.61
C SER A 461 -37.27 -15.90 -26.17
N CYS A 462 -37.60 -14.74 -26.76
CA CYS A 462 -38.86 -14.04 -26.49
C CYS A 462 -40.08 -14.89 -26.88
N ALA A 463 -40.04 -15.55 -28.04
CA ALA A 463 -41.14 -16.41 -28.50
C ALA A 463 -41.34 -17.61 -27.57
N ALA A 464 -40.26 -18.22 -27.07
CA ALA A 464 -40.32 -19.32 -26.11
C ALA A 464 -40.96 -18.88 -24.78
N LEU A 465 -40.60 -17.71 -24.26
CA LEU A 465 -41.17 -17.16 -23.04
C LEU A 465 -42.67 -16.83 -23.19
N ILE A 466 -43.07 -16.21 -24.30
CA ILE A 466 -44.49 -15.95 -24.60
C ILE A 466 -45.25 -17.29 -24.71
N ARG A 467 -44.67 -18.28 -25.39
CA ARG A 467 -45.30 -19.59 -25.54
C ARG A 467 -45.43 -20.32 -24.20
N ALA A 468 -44.44 -20.22 -23.31
CA ALA A 468 -44.52 -20.80 -21.96
C ALA A 468 -45.66 -20.19 -21.14
N ASP A 469 -45.87 -18.86 -21.23
CA ASP A 469 -47.02 -18.23 -20.59
C ASP A 469 -48.36 -18.70 -21.21
N GLU A 470 -48.47 -18.81 -22.54
CA GLU A 470 -49.66 -19.39 -23.20
C GLU A 470 -49.95 -20.83 -22.73
N ARG A 471 -48.92 -21.69 -22.60
CA ARG A 471 -49.04 -23.05 -22.07
C ARG A 471 -49.59 -23.04 -20.65
N SER A 472 -49.06 -22.17 -19.79
CA SER A 472 -49.52 -22.05 -18.40
C SER A 472 -50.99 -21.61 -18.27
N ARG A 473 -51.56 -20.98 -19.31
CA ARG A 473 -52.97 -20.61 -19.41
C ARG A 473 -53.83 -21.66 -20.11
N GLY A 474 -53.26 -22.80 -20.49
CA GLY A 474 -53.94 -23.88 -21.19
C GLY A 474 -54.25 -23.60 -22.66
N VAL A 475 -53.55 -22.66 -23.31
CA VAL A 475 -53.76 -22.34 -24.73
C VAL A 475 -53.00 -23.35 -25.61
N PRO A 476 -53.69 -24.14 -26.46
CA PRO A 476 -53.05 -25.14 -27.31
C PRO A 476 -52.31 -24.48 -28.50
N ALA A 477 -51.28 -25.15 -29.00
CA ALA A 477 -50.54 -24.70 -30.18
C ALA A 477 -51.41 -24.76 -31.44
N THR A 478 -51.32 -23.72 -32.26
CA THR A 478 -52.11 -23.56 -33.50
C THR A 478 -51.23 -23.52 -34.76
N SER A 479 -49.95 -23.15 -34.62
CA SER A 479 -49.02 -23.02 -35.74
C SER A 479 -47.86 -24.01 -35.63
N SER A 480 -47.28 -24.40 -36.76
CA SER A 480 -46.09 -25.26 -36.81
C SER A 480 -44.91 -24.69 -36.00
N PHE A 481 -44.80 -23.37 -35.91
CA PHE A 481 -43.79 -22.71 -35.09
C PHE A 481 -44.07 -22.87 -33.59
N GLN A 482 -45.32 -22.73 -33.14
CA GLN A 482 -45.66 -23.01 -31.73
C GLN A 482 -45.42 -24.47 -31.36
N TYR A 483 -45.73 -25.42 -32.25
CA TYR A 483 -45.40 -26.83 -32.04
C TYR A 483 -43.88 -27.08 -31.97
N PHE A 484 -43.09 -26.36 -32.77
CA PHE A 484 -41.63 -26.41 -32.67
C PHE A 484 -41.14 -25.94 -31.29
N LEU A 485 -41.67 -24.82 -30.79
CA LEU A 485 -41.34 -24.30 -29.46
C LEU A 485 -41.75 -25.28 -28.36
N ASP A 486 -42.94 -25.87 -28.44
CA ASP A 486 -43.41 -26.84 -27.44
C ASP A 486 -42.57 -28.12 -27.40
N LYS A 487 -42.01 -28.52 -28.55
CA LYS A 487 -41.20 -29.74 -28.65
C LYS A 487 -39.74 -29.53 -28.25
N HIS A 488 -39.17 -28.36 -28.55
CA HIS A 488 -37.73 -28.12 -28.41
C HIS A 488 -37.37 -27.16 -27.27
N LEU A 489 -38.30 -26.30 -26.85
CA LEU A 489 -38.17 -25.28 -25.80
C LEU A 489 -39.36 -25.38 -24.83
N ASP A 490 -39.53 -26.60 -24.29
CA ASP A 490 -40.56 -26.91 -23.31
C ASP A 490 -40.25 -26.27 -21.94
N ASP A 491 -41.17 -26.39 -20.99
CA ASP A 491 -41.03 -25.76 -19.68
C ASP A 491 -39.87 -26.35 -18.87
N SER A 492 -39.54 -27.63 -19.09
CA SER A 492 -38.39 -28.29 -18.47
C SER A 492 -37.06 -27.71 -18.97
N TYR A 493 -36.95 -27.49 -20.28
CA TYR A 493 -35.79 -26.82 -20.86
C TYR A 493 -35.67 -25.38 -20.37
N LEU A 494 -36.78 -24.63 -20.32
CA LEU A 494 -36.79 -23.25 -19.82
C LEU A 494 -36.41 -23.17 -18.33
N ALA A 495 -36.82 -24.14 -17.51
CA ALA A 495 -36.39 -24.23 -16.11
C ALA A 495 -34.88 -24.49 -15.96
N LEU A 496 -34.26 -25.20 -16.93
CA LEU A 496 -32.81 -25.41 -16.95
C LEU A 496 -32.05 -24.12 -17.30
N VAL A 497 -32.52 -23.35 -18.29
CA VAL A 497 -31.81 -22.14 -18.77
C VAL A 497 -32.16 -20.86 -18.00
N TYR A 498 -33.36 -20.80 -17.41
CA TYR A 498 -33.88 -19.67 -16.63
C TYR A 498 -34.28 -20.11 -15.21
N PRO A 499 -33.35 -20.68 -14.43
CA PRO A 499 -33.68 -21.37 -13.18
C PRO A 499 -34.34 -20.47 -12.12
N ASN A 500 -33.97 -19.20 -12.08
CA ASN A 500 -34.45 -18.23 -11.08
C ASN A 500 -35.65 -17.38 -11.58
N MET A 501 -36.19 -17.65 -12.77
CA MET A 501 -37.33 -16.89 -13.26
C MET A 501 -38.60 -17.24 -12.46
N GLN A 502 -39.36 -16.21 -12.09
CA GLN A 502 -40.61 -16.30 -11.33
C GLN A 502 -41.74 -15.64 -12.10
N LYS A 503 -42.94 -16.22 -12.03
CA LYS A 503 -44.16 -15.63 -12.61
C LYS A 503 -44.75 -14.60 -11.65
N VAL A 504 -45.21 -13.47 -12.19
CA VAL A 504 -45.93 -12.45 -11.44
C VAL A 504 -47.43 -12.69 -11.57
N ASN A 505 -48.10 -12.92 -10.45
CA ASN A 505 -49.54 -13.15 -10.39
C ASN A 505 -50.31 -11.81 -10.47
N GLU A 506 -51.62 -11.89 -10.74
CA GLU A 506 -52.48 -10.70 -10.85
C GLU A 506 -52.55 -9.87 -9.54
N ASP A 507 -52.30 -10.49 -8.39
CA ASP A 507 -52.24 -9.84 -7.08
C ASP A 507 -50.85 -9.23 -6.76
N GLY A 508 -49.90 -9.32 -7.70
CA GLY A 508 -48.53 -8.83 -7.55
C GLY A 508 -47.61 -9.77 -6.78
N THR A 509 -48.10 -10.94 -6.34
CA THR A 509 -47.26 -11.97 -5.72
C THR A 509 -46.43 -12.70 -6.78
N LYS A 510 -45.30 -13.28 -6.37
CA LYS A 510 -44.39 -14.00 -7.26
C LYS A 510 -44.46 -15.49 -6.97
N SER A 511 -44.41 -16.31 -8.01
CA SER A 511 -44.33 -17.77 -7.89
C SER A 511 -42.99 -18.21 -7.32
N GLU A 512 -42.88 -19.48 -6.94
CA GLU A 512 -41.57 -20.12 -6.74
C GLU A 512 -40.75 -20.07 -8.06
N PRO A 513 -39.41 -20.07 -7.97
CA PRO A 513 -38.53 -20.13 -9.14
C PRO A 513 -38.83 -21.35 -10.02
N LEU A 514 -38.67 -21.22 -11.34
CA LEU A 514 -38.94 -22.32 -12.27
C LEU A 514 -38.20 -23.61 -11.93
N LYS A 515 -36.96 -23.54 -11.45
CA LYS A 515 -36.17 -24.73 -11.08
C LYS A 515 -36.80 -25.56 -9.95
N ASP A 516 -37.66 -24.95 -9.14
CA ASP A 516 -38.31 -25.56 -7.99
C ASP A 516 -39.73 -26.06 -8.31
N MET A 517 -40.23 -25.78 -9.53
CA MET A 517 -41.54 -26.27 -9.98
C MET A 517 -41.50 -27.71 -10.50
N ASP A 518 -42.58 -28.46 -10.27
CA ASP A 518 -42.75 -29.83 -10.79
C ASP A 518 -43.40 -29.83 -12.18
N PHE A 519 -42.63 -30.19 -13.21
CA PHE A 519 -43.08 -30.31 -14.60
C PHE A 519 -43.38 -31.76 -15.02
N SER A 520 -43.45 -32.71 -14.09
CA SER A 520 -43.66 -34.14 -14.42
C SER A 520 -45.00 -34.44 -15.12
N GLY A 521 -45.99 -33.55 -15.01
CA GLY A 521 -47.30 -33.68 -15.67
C GLY A 521 -47.34 -33.27 -17.15
N THR A 522 -46.53 -32.30 -17.60
CA THR A 522 -46.58 -31.77 -18.98
C THR A 522 -45.99 -32.72 -20.02
N ALA A 523 -45.07 -33.61 -19.63
CA ALA A 523 -44.49 -34.61 -20.51
C ALA A 523 -45.49 -35.71 -20.95
N GLN A 524 -46.50 -36.01 -20.12
CA GLN A 524 -47.53 -37.01 -20.44
C GLN A 524 -48.56 -36.49 -21.47
N ASP A 525 -48.86 -35.20 -21.46
CA ASP A 525 -49.82 -34.59 -22.39
C ASP A 525 -49.25 -34.41 -23.81
N LEU A 526 -47.94 -34.27 -23.95
CA LEU A 526 -47.25 -34.18 -25.25
C LEU A 526 -47.11 -35.55 -25.94
N GLN A 527 -47.02 -36.66 -25.19
CA GLN A 527 -46.99 -38.00 -25.78
C GLN A 527 -48.36 -38.49 -26.28
N ASN A 528 -49.45 -37.95 -25.74
CA ASN A 528 -50.81 -38.37 -26.13
C ASN A 528 -51.38 -37.62 -27.34
N ASN A 529 -50.72 -36.56 -27.82
CA ASN A 529 -51.17 -35.72 -28.94
C ASN A 529 -50.22 -35.73 -30.16
N GLY A 530 -49.39 -36.77 -30.29
CA GLY A 530 -48.44 -36.96 -31.40
C GLY A 530 -49.04 -37.58 -32.66
#